data_AF-A0A7W0BWG5-F1
#
_entry.id   AF-A0A7W0BWG5-F1
#
_cell.length_a   1.000
_cell.length_b   1.000
_cell.length_c   1.000
_cell.angle_alpha   90.00
_cell.angle_beta   90.00
_cell.angle_gamma   90.00
#
_symmetry.space_group_name_H-M   'P 1'
#
loop_
_entity.id
_entity.type
_entity.pdbx_description
1 polymer ?
#
loop_
_entity_poly.entity_id
_entity_poly.type
_entity_poly.pdbx_seq_one_letter_code
_entity_poly.pdbx_strand_id
1 'polypeptide(L)'
;MPIQWFSPNTPIPTLTIASYGISFNSGSTYYLKDVKKIMLGCDTEKKKLYIKLLKGDNEPGFSVPTINENTKSVRISCREFVQYLDVKCKIDTSKASKYFIDIVGNEMIVDLNTPIPIEKSIKK
;
A
#
# COMPACT_ATOMS: atom_id res chain seq x y z
N MET A 1 3.01 -21.76 -17.60
CA MET A 1 2.83 -21.10 -16.29
C MET A 1 2.37 -22.16 -15.30
N PRO A 2 2.98 -22.27 -14.11
CA PRO A 2 2.45 -23.14 -13.05
C PRO A 2 1.11 -22.58 -12.54
N ILE A 3 0.14 -23.46 -12.29
CA ILE A 3 -1.15 -23.09 -11.69
C ILE A 3 -0.89 -22.77 -10.21
N GLN A 4 -1.28 -21.57 -9.77
CA GLN A 4 -1.21 -21.18 -8.35
C GLN A 4 -2.59 -21.33 -7.73
N TRP A 5 -2.74 -22.29 -6.84
CA TRP A 5 -3.99 -22.54 -6.11
C TRP A 5 -4.15 -21.53 -4.98
N PHE A 6 -5.33 -20.90 -4.89
CA PHE A 6 -5.64 -19.94 -3.83
C PHE A 6 -5.83 -20.66 -2.49
N SER A 7 -5.17 -20.17 -1.44
CA SER A 7 -5.38 -20.63 -0.07
C SER A 7 -6.28 -19.64 0.67
N PRO A 8 -7.41 -20.08 1.26
CA PRO A 8 -8.33 -19.21 2.00
C PRO A 8 -7.67 -18.47 3.16
N ASN A 9 -6.57 -19.02 3.69
CA ASN A 9 -5.85 -18.46 4.83
C ASN A 9 -4.73 -17.50 4.42
N THR A 10 -4.48 -17.31 3.12
CA THR A 10 -3.44 -16.40 2.64
C THR A 10 -4.02 -15.01 2.45
N PRO A 11 -3.71 -14.04 3.34
CA PRO A 11 -4.16 -12.68 3.17
C PRO A 11 -3.47 -12.07 1.94
N ILE A 12 -4.26 -11.62 0.97
CA ILE A 12 -3.74 -10.94 -0.22
C ILE A 12 -3.19 -9.55 0.21
N PRO A 13 -1.95 -9.19 -0.14
CA PRO A 13 -1.40 -7.86 0.13
C PRO A 13 -2.23 -6.78 -0.55
N THR A 14 -2.71 -5.83 0.24
CA THR A 14 -3.48 -4.68 -0.25
C THR A 14 -3.12 -3.43 0.53
N LEU A 15 -3.24 -2.29 -0.14
CA LEU A 15 -3.20 -0.99 0.53
C LEU A 15 -4.50 -0.21 0.32
N THR A 16 -4.74 0.72 1.22
CA THR A 16 -5.80 1.71 1.13
C THR A 16 -5.18 3.10 1.11
N ILE A 17 -5.51 3.90 0.11
CA ILE A 17 -5.16 5.31 0.01
C ILE A 17 -6.35 6.11 0.55
N ALA A 18 -6.11 6.95 1.55
CA ALA A 18 -7.08 7.90 2.07
C ALA A 18 -6.41 9.27 2.24
N SER A 19 -7.19 10.35 2.37
CA SER A 19 -6.69 11.73 2.47
C SER A 19 -5.61 11.96 3.54
N TYR A 20 -5.57 11.14 4.58
CA TYR A 20 -4.60 11.23 5.68
C TYR A 20 -3.34 10.36 5.49
N GLY A 21 -3.30 9.46 4.50
CA GLY A 21 -2.16 8.60 4.26
C GLY A 21 -2.51 7.23 3.66
N ILE A 22 -1.56 6.31 3.75
CA ILE A 22 -1.64 4.98 3.16
C ILE A 22 -1.71 3.95 4.28
N SER A 23 -2.64 2.99 4.17
CA SER A 23 -2.79 1.90 5.14
C SER A 23 -2.58 0.55 4.46
N PHE A 24 -1.69 -0.27 5.00
CA PHE A 24 -1.37 -1.61 4.58
C PHE A 24 -2.16 -2.63 5.42
N ASN A 25 -2.72 -3.66 4.79
CA ASN A 25 -3.38 -4.75 5.49
C ASN A 25 -2.39 -5.78 6.06
N SER A 26 -2.90 -6.78 6.77
CA SER A 26 -2.13 -7.88 7.35
C SER A 26 -1.34 -8.71 6.33
N GLY A 27 -1.84 -8.84 5.08
CA GLY A 27 -1.08 -9.50 4.02
C GLY A 27 0.20 -8.76 3.62
N SER A 28 0.22 -7.45 3.85
CA SER A 28 1.35 -6.59 3.53
C SER A 28 2.34 -6.45 4.69
N THR A 29 1.89 -6.65 5.94
CA THR A 29 2.75 -6.48 7.13
C THR A 29 3.89 -7.48 7.18
N TYR A 30 3.70 -8.68 6.60
CA TYR A 30 4.77 -9.68 6.43
C TYR A 30 6.00 -9.09 5.73
N TYR A 31 5.79 -8.32 4.66
CA TYR A 31 6.87 -7.71 3.87
C TYR A 31 7.46 -6.46 4.51
N LEU A 32 6.75 -5.87 5.48
CA LEU A 32 7.17 -4.66 6.17
C LEU A 32 7.90 -4.94 7.50
N LYS A 33 7.98 -6.21 7.94
CA LYS A 33 8.46 -6.58 9.28
C LYS A 33 9.88 -6.05 9.61
N ASP A 34 10.78 -6.11 8.63
CA ASP A 34 12.18 -5.66 8.78
C ASP A 34 12.44 -4.31 8.11
N VAL A 35 11.37 -3.62 7.70
CA VAL A 35 11.45 -2.35 6.99
C VAL A 35 11.38 -1.22 8.01
N LYS A 36 12.36 -0.31 7.98
CA LYS A 36 12.40 0.86 8.86
C LYS A 36 11.74 2.07 8.23
N LYS A 37 11.92 2.23 6.92
CA LYS A 37 11.37 3.35 6.16
C LYS A 37 10.84 2.89 4.82
N ILE A 38 9.91 3.65 4.26
CA ILE A 38 9.48 3.49 2.88
C ILE A 38 9.68 4.77 2.09
N MET A 39 10.07 4.63 0.84
CA MET A 39 10.11 5.73 -0.12
C MET A 39 8.97 5.55 -1.11
N LEU A 40 8.25 6.63 -1.39
CA LEU A 40 7.06 6.62 -2.25
C LEU A 40 7.36 7.36 -3.55
N GLY A 41 6.95 6.78 -4.68
CA GLY A 41 7.01 7.40 -6.01
C GLY A 41 5.76 7.09 -6.82
N CYS A 42 5.34 8.00 -7.71
CA CYS A 42 4.27 7.75 -8.69
C CYS A 42 4.86 7.90 -10.09
N ASP A 43 4.59 6.94 -10.96
CA ASP A 43 4.61 7.16 -12.41
C ASP A 43 3.25 7.74 -12.80
N THR A 44 3.24 9.05 -13.08
CA THR A 44 2.01 9.80 -13.39
C THR A 44 1.39 9.40 -14.72
N GLU A 45 2.20 8.92 -15.68
CA GLU A 45 1.74 8.54 -17.02
C GLU A 45 1.03 7.19 -16.97
N LYS A 46 1.64 6.22 -16.29
CA LYS A 46 1.08 4.87 -16.13
C LYS A 46 0.14 4.75 -14.93
N LYS A 47 0.06 5.79 -14.10
CA LYS A 47 -0.67 5.80 -12.82
C LYS A 47 -0.28 4.62 -11.94
N LYS A 48 1.03 4.43 -11.76
CA LYS A 48 1.58 3.39 -10.90
C LYS A 48 2.25 4.00 -9.69
N LEU A 49 1.88 3.51 -8.50
CA LEU A 49 2.55 3.83 -7.26
C LEU A 49 3.63 2.78 -7.01
N TYR A 50 4.84 3.26 -6.74
CA TYR A 50 6.00 2.47 -6.35
C TYR A 50 6.36 2.78 -4.91
N ILE A 51 6.59 1.74 -4.13
CA ILE A 51 6.95 1.83 -2.71
C ILE A 51 8.21 1.01 -2.53
N LYS A 52 9.32 1.71 -2.31
CA LYS A 52 10.63 1.09 -2.07
C LYS A 52 10.80 0.84 -0.58
N LEU A 53 11.12 -0.39 -0.21
CA LEU A 53 11.28 -0.82 1.18
C LEU A 53 12.72 -0.59 1.64
N LEU A 54 12.93 0.19 2.70
CA LEU A 54 14.27 0.56 3.16
C LEU A 54 14.53 -0.04 4.55
N LYS A 55 15.62 -0.79 4.67
CA LYS A 55 16.06 -1.41 5.94
C LYS A 55 17.01 -0.51 6.73
N GLY A 56 17.64 0.46 6.08
CA GLY A 56 18.58 1.40 6.69
C GLY A 56 17.90 2.65 7.23
N ASP A 57 18.48 3.23 8.28
CA ASP A 57 18.02 4.51 8.87
C ASP A 57 18.51 5.74 8.12
N ASN A 58 19.56 5.59 7.30
CA ASN A 58 20.22 6.71 6.63
C ASN A 58 19.54 7.13 5.32
N GLU A 59 18.56 6.36 4.84
CA GLU A 59 17.83 6.70 3.62
C GLU A 59 16.64 7.65 3.93
N PRO A 60 16.34 8.61 3.03
CA PRO A 60 15.15 9.45 3.16
C PRO A 60 13.89 8.61 2.91
N GLY A 61 12.88 8.77 3.76
CA GLY A 61 11.63 8.03 3.64
C GLY A 61 10.70 8.22 4.84
N PHE A 62 9.49 7.70 4.71
CA PHE A 62 8.50 7.69 5.79
C PHE A 62 8.78 6.54 6.74
N SER A 63 8.82 6.83 8.04
CA SER A 63 9.03 5.81 9.07
C SER A 63 7.90 4.78 9.06
N VAL A 64 8.28 3.51 9.12
CA VAL A 64 7.35 2.39 9.30
C VAL A 64 7.26 2.09 10.80
N PRO A 65 6.04 2.05 11.38
CA PRO A 65 5.85 1.59 12.75
C PRO A 65 6.38 0.18 12.96
N THR A 66 6.90 -0.12 14.15
CA THR A 66 7.32 -1.48 14.50
C THR A 66 6.17 -2.47 14.37
N ILE A 67 6.39 -3.55 13.62
CA ILE A 67 5.40 -4.59 13.35
C ILE A 67 5.67 -5.81 14.22
N ASN A 68 4.61 -6.31 14.87
CA ASN A 68 4.63 -7.56 15.62
C ASN A 68 3.54 -8.53 15.11
N GLU A 69 3.48 -9.73 15.68
CA GLU A 69 2.54 -10.79 15.26
C GLU A 69 1.06 -10.39 15.40
N ASN A 70 0.76 -9.45 16.29
CA ASN A 70 -0.60 -8.95 16.51
C ASN A 70 -0.96 -7.76 15.59
N THR A 71 -0.02 -7.29 14.77
CA THR A 71 -0.22 -6.12 13.91
C THR A 71 -1.05 -6.49 12.68
N LYS A 72 -2.34 -6.15 12.74
CA LYS A 72 -3.30 -6.43 11.65
C LYS A 72 -3.23 -5.46 10.47
N SER A 73 -2.71 -4.26 10.70
CA SER A 73 -2.58 -3.22 9.68
C SER A 73 -1.56 -2.19 10.09
N VAL A 74 -0.91 -1.57 9.12
CA VAL A 74 0.06 -0.48 9.34
C VAL A 74 -0.36 0.74 8.56
N ARG A 75 -0.38 1.90 9.19
CA ARG A 75 -0.65 3.18 8.53
C ARG A 75 0.61 4.01 8.47
N ILE A 76 0.88 4.55 7.28
CA ILE A 76 1.94 5.51 7.03
C ILE A 76 1.30 6.87 6.74
N SER A 77 1.54 7.82 7.64
CA SER A 77 1.09 9.20 7.50
C SER A 77 1.92 9.90 6.43
N CYS A 78 1.32 10.13 5.26
CA CYS A 78 1.99 10.72 4.09
C CYS A 78 1.03 11.64 3.31
N ARG A 79 0.35 12.53 4.05
CA ARG A 79 -0.72 13.40 3.51
C ARG A 79 -0.30 14.19 2.27
N GLU A 80 0.89 14.78 2.29
CA GLU A 80 1.41 15.57 1.16
C GLU A 80 1.61 14.70 -0.09
N PHE A 81 2.07 13.47 0.09
CA PHE A 81 2.19 12.52 -1.02
C PHE A 81 0.82 12.09 -1.56
N VAL A 82 -0.18 11.88 -0.69
CA VAL A 82 -1.55 11.60 -1.13
C VAL A 82 -2.13 12.77 -1.93
N GLN A 83 -1.90 14.01 -1.49
CA GLN A 83 -2.29 15.21 -2.25
C GLN A 83 -1.56 15.30 -3.60
N TYR A 84 -0.29 14.92 -3.64
CA TYR A 84 0.45 14.81 -4.89
C TYR A 84 -0.19 13.79 -5.83
N LEU A 85 -0.59 12.62 -5.34
CA LEU A 85 -1.29 11.62 -6.15
C LEU A 85 -2.63 12.15 -6.69
N ASP A 86 -3.40 12.85 -5.87
CA ASP A 86 -4.66 13.48 -6.28
C ASP A 86 -4.44 14.46 -7.45
N VAL A 87 -3.51 15.40 -7.29
CA VAL A 87 -3.23 16.45 -8.27
C VAL A 87 -2.56 15.91 -9.54
N LYS A 88 -1.58 15.00 -9.40
CA LYS A 88 -0.73 14.56 -10.51
C LYS A 88 -1.18 13.25 -11.13
N CYS A 89 -1.62 12.30 -10.32
CA CYS A 89 -2.07 10.98 -10.79
C CYS A 89 -3.61 10.94 -10.96
N LYS A 90 -4.34 12.04 -10.64
CA LYS A 90 -5.79 12.21 -10.81
C LYS A 90 -6.61 11.11 -10.14
N ILE A 91 -6.18 10.69 -8.95
CA ILE A 91 -6.92 9.73 -8.13
C ILE A 91 -7.87 10.46 -7.19
N ASP A 92 -9.12 10.01 -7.08
CA ASP A 92 -10.05 10.58 -6.10
C ASP A 92 -9.64 10.15 -4.68
N THR A 93 -9.07 11.08 -3.92
CA THR A 93 -8.67 10.84 -2.51
C THR A 93 -9.73 11.26 -1.50
N SER A 94 -10.89 11.78 -1.95
CA SER A 94 -12.01 12.16 -1.09
C SER A 94 -12.64 10.94 -0.41
N LYS A 95 -12.52 9.77 -1.05
CA LYS A 95 -12.91 8.47 -0.51
C LYS A 95 -11.70 7.58 -0.38
N ALA A 96 -11.70 6.76 0.66
CA ALA A 96 -10.69 5.72 0.80
C ALA A 96 -10.82 4.74 -0.36
N SER A 97 -9.73 4.51 -1.10
CA SER A 97 -9.67 3.58 -2.24
C SER A 97 -8.67 2.48 -1.95
N LYS A 98 -9.04 1.23 -2.22
CA LYS A 98 -8.22 0.05 -1.92
C LYS A 98 -7.62 -0.51 -3.20
N TYR A 99 -6.38 -1.00 -3.15
CA TYR A 99 -5.64 -1.52 -4.30
C TYR A 99 -4.88 -2.80 -3.95
N PHE A 100 -4.63 -3.64 -4.95
CA PHE A 100 -3.71 -4.76 -4.82
C PHE A 100 -2.26 -4.27 -4.87
N ILE A 101 -1.39 -5.04 -4.23
CA ILE A 101 0.05 -4.80 -4.25
C ILE A 101 0.72 -5.97 -4.95
N ASP A 102 1.45 -5.67 -6.01
CA ASP A 102 2.40 -6.59 -6.62
C ASP A 102 3.77 -6.41 -5.99
N ILE A 103 4.43 -7.50 -5.66
CA ILE A 103 5.71 -7.47 -4.95
C ILE A 103 6.80 -7.97 -5.90
N VAL A 104 7.75 -7.10 -6.20
CA VAL A 104 8.85 -7.38 -7.13
C VAL A 104 10.17 -7.06 -6.43
N GLY A 105 10.86 -8.10 -5.96
CA GLY A 105 12.09 -7.95 -5.19
C GLY A 105 11.85 -7.18 -3.89
N ASN A 106 12.38 -5.95 -3.82
CA ASN A 106 12.30 -5.07 -2.65
C ASN A 106 11.36 -3.86 -2.88
N GLU A 107 10.53 -3.94 -3.91
CA GLU A 107 9.57 -2.90 -4.28
C GLU A 107 8.16 -3.47 -4.26
N MET A 108 7.22 -2.64 -3.79
CA MET A 108 5.79 -2.86 -3.92
C MET A 108 5.27 -1.94 -5.02
N ILE A 109 4.54 -2.52 -5.97
CA ILE A 109 4.00 -1.84 -7.14
C ILE A 109 2.47 -1.92 -7.06
N VAL A 110 1.82 -0.80 -7.36
CA VAL A 110 0.39 -0.63 -7.22
C VAL A 110 -0.14 0.05 -8.47
N ASP A 111 -1.07 -0.61 -9.15
CA ASP A 111 -1.79 0.00 -10.26
C ASP A 111 -2.97 0.83 -9.74
N LEU A 112 -2.89 2.16 -9.90
CA LEU A 112 -3.91 3.08 -9.43
C LEU A 112 -5.13 3.15 -10.37
N ASN A 113 -5.09 2.50 -11.54
CA ASN A 113 -6.24 2.43 -12.45
C ASN A 113 -7.27 1.39 -12.01
N THR A 114 -6.88 0.46 -11.14
CA THR A 114 -7.68 -0.74 -10.84
C THR A 114 -8.01 -0.80 -9.35
N PRO A 115 -8.85 0.11 -8.82
CA PRO A 115 -9.27 0.06 -7.43
C PRO A 115 -10.14 -1.18 -7.17
N ILE A 116 -9.90 -1.83 -6.03
CA ILE A 116 -10.73 -2.92 -5.53
C ILE A 116 -12.07 -2.32 -5.09
N PRO A 117 -13.20 -2.82 -5.61
CA PRO A 117 -14.52 -2.40 -5.16
C PRO A 117 -14.66 -2.62 -3.65
N ILE A 118 -14.97 -1.57 -2.92
CA ILE A 118 -15.28 -1.67 -1.50
C ILE A 118 -16.75 -2.06 -1.40
N GLU A 119 -17.04 -3.30 -1.01
CA GLU A 119 -18.42 -3.68 -0.68
C GLU A 119 -18.93 -2.77 0.44
N LYS A 120 -20.02 -2.07 0.17
CA LYS A 120 -20.75 -1.36 1.23
C LYS A 120 -21.35 -2.43 2.14
N SER A 121 -20.86 -2.51 3.37
CA SER A 121 -21.50 -3.34 4.38
C SER A 121 -22.94 -2.88 4.54
N ILE A 122 -23.89 -3.71 4.10
CA ILE A 122 -25.29 -3.56 4.44
C ILE A 122 -25.34 -3.75 5.95
N LYS A 123 -25.54 -2.66 6.69
CA LYS A 123 -25.84 -2.75 8.12
C LYS A 123 -27.13 -3.56 8.24
N LYS A 124 -27.03 -4.79 8.73
CA LYS A 124 -28.18 -5.54 9.24
C LYS A 124 -28.61 -4.95 10.58
#